data_AF-B0JTF6-F1
#
_entry.id   AF-B0JTF6-F1
#
_cell.length_a   1.000
_cell.length_b   1.000
_cell.length_c   1.000
_cell.angle_alpha   90.00
_cell.angle_beta   90.00
_cell.angle_gamma   90.00
#
_symmetry.space_group_name_H-M   'P 1'
#
loop_
_entity.id
_entity.type
_entity.pdbx_description
1 polymer ?
#
loop_
_entity_poly.entity_id
_entity_poly.type
_entity_poly.pdbx_seq_one_letter_code
_entity_poly.pdbx_strand_id
1 'polypeptide(L)' 'MQGTPIPQLLGDQWSGKKVLVTGASGFKGSWLCKALLELGTQVYATIPIHNVRHPHSAYQLFDLMFKSD' A
#
# COMPACT_ATOMS: atom_id res chain seq x y z
N MET A 1 -16.73 -28.96 -4.02
CA MET A 1 -16.01 -28.07 -3.10
C MET A 1 -16.02 -26.68 -3.71
N GLN A 2 -16.73 -25.71 -3.10
CA GLN A 2 -16.70 -24.32 -3.58
C GLN A 2 -15.38 -23.70 -3.10
N GLY A 3 -14.58 -23.16 -4.02
CA GLY A 3 -13.31 -22.51 -3.68
C GLY A 3 -13.54 -21.17 -2.97
N THR A 4 -12.61 -20.79 -2.10
CA THR A 4 -12.66 -19.48 -1.43
C THR A 4 -12.57 -18.35 -2.46
N PRO A 5 -13.46 -17.34 -2.40
CA PRO A 5 -13.36 -16.14 -3.24
C PRO A 5 -11.99 -15.47 -3.09
N ILE A 6 -11.42 -15.00 -4.21
CA ILE A 6 -10.10 -14.34 -4.26
C ILE A 6 -9.97 -13.20 -3.23
N PRO A 7 -10.97 -12.33 -3.02
CA PRO A 7 -10.86 -11.27 -2.01
C PRO A 7 -10.69 -11.80 -0.57
N GLN A 8 -11.42 -12.87 -0.23
CA GLN A 8 -11.32 -13.51 1.09
C GLN A 8 -9.97 -14.21 1.27
N LEU A 9 -9.52 -14.96 0.26
CA LEU A 9 -8.22 -15.62 0.28
C LEU A 9 -7.07 -14.62 0.48
N LEU A 10 -7.13 -13.47 -0.17
CA LEU A 10 -6.13 -12.41 -0.01
C LEU A 10 -6.25 -11.74 1.36
N GLY A 11 -7.45 -11.46 1.85
CA GLY A 11 -7.66 -10.89 3.19
C GLY A 11 -7.03 -11.76 4.28
N ASP A 12 -7.31 -13.06 4.26
CA ASP A 12 -6.77 -14.02 5.23
C ASP A 12 -5.24 -14.11 5.17
N GLN A 13 -4.65 -13.94 3.99
CA GLN A 13 -3.20 -14.00 3.81
C GLN A 13 -2.48 -12.71 4.19
N TRP A 14 -3.10 -11.53 4.10
CA TRP A 14 -2.38 -10.26 4.22
C TRP A 14 -2.73 -9.46 5.48
N SER A 15 -3.88 -9.74 6.11
CA SER A 15 -4.32 -9.05 7.32
C SER A 15 -3.31 -9.19 8.47
N GLY A 16 -3.02 -8.08 9.14
CA GLY A 16 -2.11 -8.02 10.29
C GLY A 16 -0.61 -8.18 9.96
N LYS A 17 -0.24 -8.45 8.71
CA LYS A 17 1.17 -8.59 8.32
C LYS A 17 1.87 -7.23 8.22
N LYS A 18 3.20 -7.24 8.40
CA LYS A 18 4.07 -6.09 8.13
C LYS A 18 4.69 -6.26 6.75
N VAL A 19 4.51 -5.28 5.87
CA VAL A 19 4.98 -5.35 4.48
C VAL A 19 5.76 -4.09 4.12
N LEU A 20 6.96 -4.27 3.56
CA LEU A 20 7.77 -3.18 3.00
C LEU A 20 7.52 -3.07 1.50
N VAL A 21 7.12 -1.88 1.04
CA VAL A 21 6.92 -1.57 -0.38
C VAL A 21 7.99 -0.59 -0.84
N THR A 22 8.75 -0.96 -1.87
CA THR A 22 9.73 -0.11 -2.54
C THR A 22 9.19 0.48 -3.83
N GLY A 23 9.63 1.68 -4.21
CA GLY A 23 9.09 2.37 -5.40
C GLY A 23 7.62 2.79 -5.18
N ALA A 24 7.29 3.03 -3.92
CA ALA A 24 5.93 3.08 -3.45
C ALA A 24 5.19 4.33 -3.97
N SER A 25 5.95 5.36 -4.37
CA SER A 25 5.44 6.60 -4.95
C SER A 25 5.12 6.53 -6.45
N GLY A 26 5.46 5.41 -7.10
CA GLY A 26 5.09 5.16 -8.48
C GLY A 26 3.62 4.78 -8.62
N PHE A 27 3.13 4.73 -9.86
CA PHE A 27 1.73 4.35 -10.14
C PHE A 27 1.36 3.00 -9.53
N LYS A 28 2.13 1.94 -9.81
CA LYS A 28 1.82 0.60 -9.28
C LYS A 28 2.04 0.49 -7.77
N GLY A 29 3.11 1.10 -7.27
CA GLY A 29 3.47 1.04 -5.85
C GLY A 29 2.39 1.64 -4.95
N SER A 30 1.81 2.76 -5.38
CA SER A 30 0.78 3.46 -4.62
C SER A 30 -0.56 2.71 -4.62
N TRP A 31 -0.99 2.15 -5.76
CA TRP A 31 -2.14 1.25 -5.82
C TRP A 31 -1.96 -0.01 -4.99
N LEU A 32 -0.76 -0.60 -5.00
CA LEU A 32 -0.45 -1.75 -4.16
C LEU A 32 -0.53 -1.40 -2.67
N CYS A 33 0.02 -0.25 -2.27
CA CYS A 33 -0.10 0.22 -0.88
C CYS A 33 -1.56 0.36 -0.46
N LYS A 34 -2.39 1.00 -1.30
CA LYS A 34 -3.83 1.13 -1.04
C LYS A 34 -4.50 -0.23 -0.84
N ALA A 35 -4.28 -1.17 -1.77
CA ALA A 35 -4.88 -2.50 -1.69
C ALA A 35 -4.44 -3.26 -0.42
N LEU A 36 -3.15 -3.22 -0.06
CA LEU A 36 -2.65 -3.87 1.16
C LEU A 36 -3.25 -3.25 2.44
N LEU A 37 -3.40 -1.93 2.47
CA LEU A 37 -4.04 -1.24 3.59
C LEU A 37 -5.51 -1.64 3.74
N GLU A 38 -6.26 -1.73 2.63
CA GLU A 38 -7.65 -2.22 2.61
C GLU A 38 -7.77 -3.68 3.09
N LEU A 39 -6.71 -4.49 2.90
CA LEU A 39 -6.63 -5.86 3.41
C LEU A 39 -6.22 -5.95 4.90
N GLY A 40 -6.02 -4.82 5.59
CA GLY A 40 -5.66 -4.80 7.02
C GLY A 40 -4.17 -5.02 7.29
N THR A 41 -3.31 -4.85 6.28
CA THR A 41 -1.85 -4.96 6.41
C THR A 41 -1.24 -3.68 7.00
N GLN A 42 -0.16 -3.82 7.78
CA GLN A 42 0.72 -2.72 8.17
C GLN A 42 1.77 -2.49 7.08
N VAL A 43 1.60 -1.42 6.29
CA VAL A 43 2.46 -1.10 5.15
C VAL A 43 3.52 -0.08 5.53
N TYR A 44 4.79 -0.42 5.28
CA TYR A 44 5.95 0.46 5.34
C TYR A 44 6.38 0.79 3.91
N ALA A 45 6.65 2.05 3.61
CA ALA A 45 6.93 2.49 2.24
C ALA A 45 8.28 3.20 2.15
N THR A 46 9.03 2.92 1.09
CA THR A 46 10.22 3.70 0.73
C THR A 46 9.97 4.49 -0.54
N ILE A 47 10.32 5.77 -0.48
CA ILE A 47 10.21 6.71 -1.61
C ILE A 47 11.51 7.49 -1.74
N PRO A 48 11.94 7.85 -2.97
CA PRO A 48 13.07 8.75 -3.15
C PRO A 48 12.80 10.12 -2.53
N ILE A 49 13.85 10.76 -2.00
CA ILE A 49 13.73 12.05 -1.29
C ILE A 49 13.10 13.15 -2.16
N HIS A 50 13.35 13.14 -3.47
CA HIS A 50 12.78 14.12 -4.41
C HIS A 50 11.26 13.96 -4.58
N ASN A 51 10.70 12.79 -4.25
CA ASN A 51 9.28 12.51 -4.43
C ASN A 51 8.44 12.76 -3.17
N VAL A 52 9.08 13.08 -2.04
CA VAL A 52 8.42 13.40 -0.75
C VAL A 52 7.62 14.71 -0.83
N ARG A 53 7.91 15.57 -1.82
CA ARG A 53 7.38 16.95 -1.90
C ARG A 53 6.63 17.28 -3.18
N HIS A 54 6.36 16.31 -4.05
CA HIS A 54 5.64 16.59 -5.28
C HIS A 54 4.12 16.72 -5.03
N PRO A 55 3.50 17.87 -5.36
CA PRO A 55 2.07 18.12 -5.16
C PRO A 55 1.13 17.23 -6.02
N HIS A 56 1.72 16.42 -6.91
CA HIS A 56 1.02 15.44 -7.75
C HIS A 56 1.59 14.03 -7.58
N SER A 57 2.25 13.76 -6.46
CA SER A 57 2.67 12.39 -6.16
C SER A 57 1.43 11.49 -6.01
N ALA A 58 1.53 10.25 -6.47
CA ALA A 58 0.42 9.30 -6.37
C ALA A 58 -0.04 9.08 -4.91
N TYR A 59 0.85 9.29 -3.94
CA TYR A 59 0.51 9.26 -2.51
C TYR A 59 -0.52 10.30 -2.08
N GLN A 60 -0.36 11.54 -2.53
CA GLN A 60 -1.32 12.60 -2.22
C GLN A 60 -2.66 12.35 -2.91
N LEU A 61 -2.64 11.80 -4.13
CA LEU A 61 -3.86 11.44 -4.87
C LEU A 61 -4.69 10.36 -4.16
N PHE A 62 -4.04 9.45 -3.43
CA PHE A 62 -4.71 8.39 -2.69
C PHE A 62 -4.92 8.70 -1.21
N ASP A 63 -4.63 9.93 -0.78
CA ASP A 63 -4.69 10.38 0.61
C ASP A 63 -3.94 9.42 1.58
N LEU A 64 -2.88 8.81 1.06
CA LEU A 64 -2.01 7.92 1.82
C LEU A 64 -1.05 8.79 2.63
N MET A 65 -1.53 9.29 3.77
CA MET A 65 -0.78 10.18 4.64
C MET A 65 0.45 9.48 5.21
N PHE A 66 1.64 10.02 4.93
CA PHE A 66 2.87 9.59 5.59
C PHE A 66 2.83 10.03 7.06
N LYS A 67 2.76 9.07 7.98
CA LYS A 67 3.24 9.29 9.34
C LYS A 67 4.73 8.93 9.35
N SER A 68 5.58 9.95 9.39
CA SER A 68 6.95 9.78 9.88
C SER A 68 6.88 9.77 11.40
N ASP A 69 7.45 8.74 12.02
CA ASP A 69 7.81 8.78 13.45
C ASP A 69 8.85 9.87 13.72
#